data_AF-A0A9P9JDZ5-F1
#
_entry.id   AF-A0A9P9JDZ5-F1
#
_cell.length_a   1.000
_cell.length_b   1.000
_cell.length_c   1.000
_cell.angle_alpha   90.00
_cell.angle_beta   90.00
_cell.angle_gamma   90.00
#
_symmetry.space_group_name_H-M   'P 1'
#
loop_
_entity.id
_entity.type
_entity.pdbx_description
1 polymer ?
#
loop_
_entity_poly.entity_id
_entity_poly.type
_entity_poly.pdbx_seq_one_letter_code
_entity_poly.pdbx_strand_id
1 'polypeptide(L)'
;MPANKRIGEADTVFVLEEGATLRNVIIGADQGEGIYCLGACTLEFVWFEDVCEDAISIKGDGTANIIGGGAYGASDKVIQHNGCGHVNVINFYAEDYGKVYRSCGNCKGNCARSVNMEGVTAVNGGELMGINTNMGDKATYDNNCYPKVQCQAYEGCDKSNGDCEPVKLGEC
;
A
#
# COMPACT_ATOMS: atom_id res chain seq x y z
N MET A 1 4.30 20.27 3.57
CA MET A 1 3.26 20.90 2.70
C MET A 1 2.01 21.23 3.52
N PRO A 2 1.16 22.22 3.16
CA PRO A 2 -0.06 22.50 3.93
C PRO A 2 -1.07 21.34 3.77
N ALA A 3 -1.55 20.82 4.90
CA ALA A 3 -2.33 19.60 5.06
C ALA A 3 -3.75 19.56 4.43
N ASN A 4 -4.01 20.33 3.36
CA ASN A 4 -5.36 20.49 2.81
C ASN A 4 -5.44 20.69 1.28
N LYS A 5 -4.37 20.45 0.54
CA LYS A 5 -4.42 20.37 -0.93
C LYS A 5 -4.80 18.94 -1.30
N ARG A 6 -5.91 18.74 -2.03
CA ARG A 6 -6.16 17.43 -2.68
C ARG A 6 -5.07 17.24 -3.72
N ILE A 7 -4.16 16.32 -3.42
CA ILE A 7 -3.08 15.87 -4.28
C ILE A 7 -3.60 14.68 -5.09
N GLY A 8 -2.99 14.46 -6.25
CA GLY A 8 -3.38 13.40 -7.19
C GLY A 8 -2.27 13.14 -8.18
N GLU A 9 -2.59 12.55 -9.32
CA GLU A 9 -1.59 12.13 -10.31
C GLU A 9 -0.62 13.26 -10.73
N ALA A 10 -1.11 14.49 -10.84
CA ALA A 10 -0.29 15.67 -11.19
C ALA A 10 0.77 16.03 -10.14
N ASP A 11 0.61 15.58 -8.90
CA ASP A 11 1.55 15.80 -7.79
C ASP A 11 2.37 14.52 -7.47
N THR A 12 2.27 13.47 -8.31
CA THR A 12 2.97 12.18 -8.15
C THR A 12 4.39 12.24 -8.71
N VAL A 13 5.38 11.74 -7.96
CA VAL A 13 6.79 11.77 -8.38
C VAL A 13 7.04 10.86 -9.60
N PHE A 14 6.51 9.63 -9.57
CA PHE A 14 6.57 8.71 -10.71
C PHE A 14 5.20 8.11 -11.03
N VAL A 15 4.82 8.20 -12.30
CA VAL A 15 3.69 7.46 -12.86
C VAL A 15 4.26 6.34 -13.74
N LEU A 16 3.98 5.09 -13.36
CA LEU A 16 4.47 3.89 -14.01
C LEU A 16 3.36 3.24 -14.82
N GLU A 17 3.54 3.19 -16.13
CA GLU A 17 2.68 2.43 -17.05
C GLU A 17 2.76 0.93 -16.78
N GLU A 18 1.79 0.17 -17.28
CA GLU A 18 1.75 -1.29 -17.14
C GLU A 18 3.04 -1.95 -17.64
N GLY A 19 3.61 -2.82 -16.81
CA GLY A 19 4.85 -3.56 -17.04
C GLY A 19 6.12 -2.78 -16.68
N ALA A 20 6.02 -1.51 -16.27
CA ALA A 20 7.21 -0.71 -15.96
C ALA A 20 7.93 -1.20 -14.69
N THR A 21 9.25 -0.98 -14.66
CA THR A 21 10.09 -1.23 -13.49
C THR A 21 10.83 0.04 -13.09
N LEU A 22 10.75 0.41 -11.82
CA LEU A 22 11.56 1.47 -11.21
C LEU A 22 12.55 0.84 -10.22
N ARG A 23 13.82 1.23 -10.28
CA ARG A 23 14.84 0.66 -9.42
C ARG A 23 15.88 1.67 -8.95
N ASN A 24 16.42 1.47 -7.74
CA ASN A 24 17.50 2.26 -7.16
C ASN A 24 17.16 3.77 -7.09
N VAL A 25 16.03 4.08 -6.45
CA VAL A 25 15.51 5.45 -6.33
C VAL A 25 15.37 5.81 -4.85
N ILE A 26 15.69 7.06 -4.52
CA ILE A 26 15.38 7.67 -3.23
C ILE A 26 14.47 8.87 -3.49
N ILE A 27 13.31 8.89 -2.84
CA ILE A 27 12.32 9.96 -2.89
C ILE A 27 12.40 10.73 -1.57
N GLY A 28 12.73 12.01 -1.65
CA GLY A 28 12.87 12.88 -0.50
C GLY A 28 11.54 13.29 0.14
N ALA A 29 11.62 13.91 1.31
CA ALA A 29 10.47 14.25 2.17
C ALA A 29 9.46 15.26 1.55
N ASP A 30 9.89 16.13 0.64
CA ASP A 30 9.03 17.16 0.02
C ASP A 30 8.26 16.66 -1.21
N GLN A 31 7.73 15.44 -1.13
CA GLN A 31 6.86 14.84 -2.16
C GLN A 31 5.38 15.07 -1.83
N GLY A 32 4.56 15.21 -2.87
CA GLY A 32 3.10 15.27 -2.73
C GLY A 32 2.52 13.85 -2.67
N GLU A 33 2.61 13.16 -3.80
CA GLU A 33 2.28 11.75 -3.96
C GLU A 33 3.55 10.97 -4.36
N GLY A 34 3.73 9.76 -3.85
CA GLY A 34 4.94 8.97 -4.13
C GLY A 34 4.95 8.38 -5.54
N ILE A 35 4.55 7.12 -5.68
CA ILE A 35 4.57 6.37 -6.94
C ILE A 35 3.18 5.85 -7.26
N TYR A 36 2.74 6.06 -8.50
CA TYR A 36 1.54 5.43 -9.04
C TYR A 36 1.91 4.30 -9.99
N CYS A 37 1.36 3.11 -9.78
CA CYS A 37 1.35 2.03 -10.77
C CYS A 37 0.00 1.97 -11.46
N LEU A 38 -0.04 2.23 -12.77
CA LEU A 38 -1.25 2.23 -13.59
C LEU A 38 -1.67 0.84 -14.09
N GLY A 39 -0.90 -0.19 -13.75
CA GLY A 39 -1.16 -1.61 -13.99
C GLY A 39 -0.14 -2.46 -13.23
N ALA A 40 0.20 -3.63 -13.76
CA ALA A 40 1.32 -4.42 -13.25
C ALA A 40 2.61 -3.59 -13.21
N CYS A 41 3.39 -3.66 -12.14
CA CYS A 41 4.63 -2.87 -12.01
C CYS A 41 5.64 -3.56 -11.10
N THR A 42 6.90 -3.14 -11.15
CA THR A 42 7.93 -3.64 -10.24
C THR A 42 8.75 -2.48 -9.68
N LEU A 43 8.91 -2.45 -8.35
CA LEU A 43 9.72 -1.49 -7.62
C LEU A 43 10.84 -2.25 -6.91
N GLU A 44 12.10 -1.92 -7.21
CA GLU A 44 13.28 -2.58 -6.65
C GLU A 44 14.18 -1.56 -5.94
N PHE A 45 14.42 -1.74 -4.64
CA PHE A 45 15.30 -0.86 -3.86
C PHE A 45 14.90 0.63 -3.95
N VAL A 46 13.61 0.89 -3.79
CA VAL A 46 13.05 2.25 -3.77
C VAL A 46 12.84 2.69 -2.32
N TRP A 47 13.34 3.89 -1.98
CA TRP A 47 13.27 4.45 -0.63
C TRP A 47 12.46 5.74 -0.60
N PHE A 48 11.68 5.92 0.48
CA PHE A 48 10.91 7.13 0.77
C PHE A 48 11.36 7.70 2.11
N GLU A 49 11.99 8.87 2.10
CA GLU A 49 12.55 9.51 3.30
C GLU A 49 11.47 10.02 4.26
N ASP A 50 10.32 10.45 3.76
CA ASP A 50 9.13 10.81 4.54
C ASP A 50 7.89 10.71 3.64
N VAL A 51 6.84 10.05 4.13
CA VAL A 51 5.62 9.79 3.34
C VAL A 51 4.55 10.82 3.67
N CYS A 52 4.14 11.62 2.68
CA CYS A 52 3.09 12.62 2.87
C CYS A 52 1.68 12.00 2.98
N GLU A 53 1.19 11.35 1.92
CA GLU A 53 -0.10 10.65 1.94
C GLU A 53 0.11 9.14 1.83
N ASP A 54 0.48 8.66 0.63
CA ASP A 54 0.84 7.27 0.35
C ASP A 54 2.22 7.24 -0.33
N ALA A 55 3.05 6.25 -0.02
CA ALA A 55 4.33 6.05 -0.73
C ALA A 55 4.09 5.42 -2.11
N ILE A 56 3.22 4.41 -2.15
CA ILE A 56 2.95 3.60 -3.34
C ILE A 56 1.45 3.41 -3.49
N SER A 57 0.91 3.81 -4.63
CA SER A 57 -0.48 3.64 -5.02
C SER A 57 -0.57 2.69 -6.22
N ILE A 58 -1.07 1.47 -6.01
CA ILE A 58 -1.37 0.51 -7.09
C ILE A 58 -2.76 0.83 -7.61
N LYS A 59 -2.84 1.69 -8.63
CA LYS A 59 -4.09 2.19 -9.21
C LYS A 59 -4.72 1.20 -10.17
N GLY A 60 -3.91 0.56 -11.01
CA GLY A 60 -4.38 -0.39 -12.02
C GLY A 60 -4.32 -1.85 -11.59
N ASP A 61 -4.94 -2.69 -12.42
CA ASP A 61 -5.03 -4.14 -12.19
C ASP A 61 -3.70 -4.85 -12.48
N GLY A 62 -3.56 -6.07 -11.94
CA GLY A 62 -2.43 -6.96 -12.21
C GLY A 62 -1.56 -7.23 -10.98
N THR A 63 -0.28 -7.50 -11.20
CA THR A 63 0.67 -7.81 -10.13
C THR A 63 1.66 -6.68 -9.92
N ALA A 64 1.73 -6.16 -8.70
CA ALA A 64 2.79 -5.25 -8.29
C ALA A 64 3.82 -5.99 -7.43
N ASN A 65 5.09 -5.84 -7.77
CA ASN A 65 6.19 -6.39 -6.97
C ASN A 65 6.95 -5.25 -6.30
N ILE A 66 7.06 -5.29 -4.98
CA ILE A 66 7.78 -4.32 -4.16
C ILE A 66 8.89 -5.10 -3.47
N ILE A 67 10.13 -4.93 -3.93
CA ILE A 67 11.26 -5.79 -3.58
C ILE A 67 12.40 -4.95 -3.02
N GLY A 68 12.72 -5.14 -1.74
CA GLY A 68 13.67 -4.30 -1.03
C GLY A 68 13.20 -2.86 -0.90
N GLY A 69 14.09 -1.97 -0.46
CA GLY A 69 13.73 -0.57 -0.23
C GLY A 69 13.01 -0.37 1.10
N GLY A 70 12.44 0.82 1.28
CA GLY A 70 11.74 1.14 2.53
C GLY A 70 11.05 2.49 2.56
N ALA A 71 10.28 2.72 3.61
CA ALA A 71 9.57 3.98 3.82
C ALA A 71 9.56 4.38 5.29
N TYR A 72 9.70 5.69 5.53
CA TYR A 72 9.58 6.33 6.83
C TYR A 72 8.35 7.26 6.88
N GLY A 73 7.73 7.41 8.05
CA GLY A 73 6.78 8.51 8.31
C GLY A 73 5.38 8.39 7.72
N ALA A 74 4.93 7.20 7.32
CA ALA A 74 3.63 7.02 6.68
C ALA A 74 2.46 6.97 7.67
N SER A 75 1.91 8.14 8.02
CA SER A 75 0.88 8.27 9.08
C SER A 75 -0.36 7.37 8.94
N ASP A 76 -0.87 7.13 7.71
CA ASP A 76 -1.98 6.20 7.45
C ASP A 76 -1.51 4.89 6.81
N LYS A 77 -0.92 4.96 5.61
CA LYS A 77 -0.54 3.77 4.83
C LYS A 77 0.66 4.01 3.92
N VAL A 78 1.53 3.00 3.80
CA VAL A 78 2.67 3.03 2.87
C VAL A 78 2.21 2.62 1.47
N ILE A 79 1.51 1.47 1.37
CA ILE A 79 1.06 0.89 0.11
C ILE A 79 -0.47 0.85 0.08
N GLN A 80 -1.06 1.58 -0.87
CA GLN A 80 -2.49 1.58 -1.16
C GLN A 80 -2.78 0.75 -2.42
N HIS A 81 -3.54 -0.34 -2.27
CA HIS A 81 -3.89 -1.24 -3.37
C HIS A 81 -5.35 -1.01 -3.81
N ASN A 82 -5.53 -0.29 -4.91
CA ASN A 82 -6.84 0.07 -5.47
C ASN A 82 -7.27 -0.83 -6.63
N GLY A 83 -6.34 -1.19 -7.52
CA GLY A 83 -6.63 -2.11 -8.62
C GLY A 83 -6.93 -3.53 -8.16
N CYS A 84 -7.45 -4.36 -9.05
CA CYS A 84 -7.70 -5.76 -8.81
C CYS A 84 -6.45 -6.59 -9.12
N GLY A 85 -6.02 -7.41 -8.15
CA GLY A 85 -4.89 -8.31 -8.38
C GLY A 85 -4.09 -8.66 -7.14
N HIS A 86 -2.77 -8.68 -7.31
CA HIS A 86 -1.83 -9.22 -6.33
C HIS A 86 -0.68 -8.24 -6.06
N VAL A 87 -0.25 -8.16 -4.79
CA VAL A 87 0.94 -7.41 -4.40
C VAL A 87 1.91 -8.33 -3.67
N ASN A 88 3.16 -8.36 -4.14
CA ASN A 88 4.27 -8.94 -3.40
C ASN A 88 5.03 -7.84 -2.68
N VAL A 89 5.24 -7.98 -1.37
CA VAL A 89 6.08 -7.10 -0.56
C VAL A 89 7.19 -7.93 0.06
N ILE A 90 8.40 -7.84 -0.49
CA ILE A 90 9.51 -8.75 -0.19
C ILE A 90 10.69 -7.95 0.34
N ASN A 91 11.21 -8.30 1.52
CA ASN A 91 12.39 -7.68 2.15
C ASN A 91 12.29 -6.14 2.28
N PHE A 92 11.08 -5.62 2.48
CA PHE A 92 10.83 -4.17 2.61
C PHE A 92 11.04 -3.70 4.04
N TYR A 93 11.50 -2.45 4.21
CA TYR A 93 11.62 -1.80 5.52
C TYR A 93 10.54 -0.74 5.74
N ALA A 94 9.89 -0.72 6.90
CA ALA A 94 8.96 0.34 7.26
C ALA A 94 9.19 0.86 8.68
N GLU A 95 9.21 2.17 8.87
CA GLU A 95 9.30 2.79 10.20
C GLU A 95 8.31 3.94 10.33
N ASP A 96 7.73 4.09 11.53
CA ASP A 96 6.75 5.13 11.85
C ASP A 96 5.57 5.15 10.88
N TYR A 97 4.83 4.05 10.84
CA TYR A 97 3.75 3.82 9.87
C TYR A 97 2.39 3.49 10.53
N GLY A 98 1.30 3.88 9.87
CA GLY A 98 -0.04 3.40 10.21
C GLY A 98 -0.26 1.95 9.74
N LYS A 99 -0.10 1.74 8.43
CA LYS A 99 -0.22 0.42 7.77
C LYS A 99 0.85 0.24 6.69
N VAL A 100 1.50 -0.91 6.60
CA VAL A 100 2.43 -1.14 5.47
C VAL A 100 1.63 -1.36 4.18
N TYR A 101 0.60 -2.20 4.21
CA TYR A 101 -0.25 -2.51 3.06
C TYR A 101 -1.72 -2.39 3.43
N ARG A 102 -2.51 -1.77 2.55
CA ARG A 102 -3.97 -1.72 2.66
C ARG A 102 -4.64 -2.04 1.32
N SER A 103 -5.47 -3.08 1.31
CA SER A 103 -6.48 -3.28 0.26
C SER A 103 -7.53 -2.18 0.35
N CYS A 104 -7.91 -1.53 -0.74
CA CYS A 104 -8.87 -0.43 -0.67
C CYS A 104 -10.22 -0.86 -0.06
N GLY A 105 -10.61 -0.26 1.06
CA GLY A 105 -11.80 -0.68 1.81
C GLY A 105 -13.12 -0.18 1.25
N ASN A 106 -13.10 0.85 0.41
CA ASN A 106 -14.29 1.55 -0.08
C ASN A 106 -14.11 2.05 -1.52
N CYS A 107 -13.28 1.39 -2.32
CA CYS A 107 -13.11 1.79 -3.72
C CYS A 107 -14.41 1.58 -4.50
N LYS A 108 -14.59 2.34 -5.58
CA LYS A 108 -15.65 2.09 -6.56
C LYS A 108 -15.26 0.89 -7.41
N GLY A 109 -16.19 -0.03 -7.64
CA GLY A 109 -15.93 -1.28 -8.36
C GLY A 109 -14.99 -2.18 -7.58
N ASN A 110 -15.18 -2.22 -6.25
CA ASN A 110 -14.28 -2.94 -5.37
C ASN A 110 -14.24 -4.44 -5.69
N CYS A 111 -13.10 -5.07 -5.44
CA CYS A 111 -12.83 -6.45 -5.85
C CYS A 111 -11.94 -7.16 -4.83
N ALA A 112 -11.91 -8.49 -4.93
CA ALA A 112 -10.99 -9.30 -4.15
C ALA A 112 -9.54 -9.00 -4.54
N ARG A 113 -8.69 -8.74 -3.54
CA ARG A 113 -7.25 -8.52 -3.70
C ARG A 113 -6.46 -9.52 -2.91
N SER A 114 -5.21 -9.73 -3.31
CA SER A 114 -4.31 -10.57 -2.54
C SER A 114 -2.96 -9.89 -2.30
N VAL A 115 -2.33 -10.26 -1.20
CA VAL A 115 -1.00 -9.79 -0.82
C VAL A 115 -0.17 -10.95 -0.32
N ASN A 116 1.09 -10.98 -0.73
CA ASN A 116 2.12 -11.79 -0.12
C ASN A 116 3.16 -10.87 0.53
N MET A 117 3.47 -11.09 1.81
CA MET A 117 4.45 -10.28 2.54
C MET A 117 5.52 -11.17 3.18
N GLU A 118 6.77 -11.04 2.73
CA GLU A 118 7.86 -11.90 3.15
C GLU A 118 9.10 -11.09 3.54
N GLY A 119 9.71 -11.42 4.68
CA GLY A 119 10.99 -10.81 5.09
C GLY A 119 10.89 -9.33 5.44
N VAL A 120 9.68 -8.79 5.64
CA VAL A 120 9.48 -7.38 5.98
C VAL A 120 9.94 -7.10 7.40
N THR A 121 10.70 -6.02 7.57
CA THR A 121 11.06 -5.49 8.88
C THR A 121 10.35 -4.18 9.10
N ALA A 122 9.49 -4.15 10.11
CA ALA A 122 8.67 -3.00 10.42
C ALA A 122 8.87 -2.57 11.88
N VAL A 123 9.03 -1.27 12.09
CA VAL A 123 9.36 -0.66 13.39
C VAL A 123 8.38 0.47 13.70
N ASN A 124 8.01 0.61 14.97
CA ASN A 124 7.19 1.73 15.47
C ASN A 124 5.86 2.00 14.73
N GLY A 125 5.21 0.98 14.19
CA GLY A 125 3.95 1.17 13.46
C GLY A 125 2.71 0.47 14.01
N GLY A 126 1.68 0.45 13.16
CA GLY A 126 0.40 -0.21 13.37
C GLY A 126 0.37 -1.61 12.74
N GLU A 127 -0.35 -1.73 11.63
CA GLU A 127 -0.67 -3.01 10.99
C GLU A 127 0.28 -3.27 9.82
N LEU A 128 0.77 -4.50 9.63
CA LEU A 128 1.48 -4.82 8.40
C LEU A 128 0.52 -4.86 7.21
N MET A 129 -0.56 -5.64 7.30
CA MET A 129 -1.52 -5.79 6.21
C MET A 129 -2.96 -5.57 6.69
N GLY A 130 -3.73 -4.74 5.98
CA GLY A 130 -5.17 -4.61 6.15
C GLY A 130 -5.94 -5.15 4.94
N ILE A 131 -6.70 -6.24 5.13
CA ILE A 131 -7.45 -6.93 4.05
C ILE A 131 -8.97 -6.91 4.28
N ASN A 132 -9.76 -6.90 3.20
CA ASN A 132 -11.22 -6.97 3.26
C ASN A 132 -11.72 -8.41 3.14
N THR A 133 -11.93 -9.09 4.27
CA THR A 133 -12.22 -10.54 4.27
C THR A 133 -13.57 -10.89 3.66
N ASN A 134 -14.57 -10.02 3.83
CA ASN A 134 -15.90 -10.17 3.21
C ASN A 134 -15.87 -10.06 1.68
N MET A 135 -14.83 -9.45 1.10
CA MET A 135 -14.65 -9.34 -0.35
C MET A 135 -13.85 -10.52 -0.92
N GLY A 136 -13.36 -11.43 -0.07
CA GLY A 136 -12.55 -12.56 -0.48
C GLY A 136 -11.05 -12.25 -0.59
N ASP A 137 -10.59 -11.15 0.03
CA ASP A 137 -9.17 -10.83 0.06
C ASP A 137 -8.35 -11.94 0.74
N LYS A 138 -7.11 -12.11 0.29
CA LYS A 138 -6.18 -13.10 0.85
C LYS A 138 -4.83 -12.49 1.21
N ALA A 139 -4.33 -12.80 2.40
CA ALA A 139 -2.96 -12.49 2.80
C ALA A 139 -2.17 -13.79 2.98
N THR A 140 -0.96 -13.84 2.42
CA THR A 140 0.07 -14.83 2.76
C THR A 140 1.26 -14.09 3.32
N TYR A 141 1.94 -14.70 4.29
CA TYR A 141 3.08 -14.06 4.92
C TYR A 141 4.06 -15.07 5.48
N ASP A 142 5.33 -14.70 5.46
CA ASP A 142 6.41 -15.49 6.05
C ASP A 142 7.54 -14.59 6.55
N ASN A 143 8.20 -15.01 7.64
CA ASN A 143 9.42 -14.39 8.17
C ASN A 143 9.40 -12.84 8.32
N ASN A 144 8.29 -12.28 8.83
CA ASN A 144 8.19 -10.83 9.06
C ASN A 144 8.52 -10.47 10.52
N CYS A 145 9.12 -9.30 10.72
CA CYS A 145 9.37 -8.70 12.04
C CYS A 145 8.52 -7.43 12.17
N TYR A 146 7.64 -7.37 13.17
CA TYR A 146 6.66 -6.30 13.33
C TYR A 146 6.28 -6.07 14.80
N PRO A 147 5.84 -4.86 15.17
CA PRO A 147 5.62 -4.50 16.56
C PRO A 147 4.22 -4.85 17.09
N LYS A 148 3.20 -4.94 16.23
CA LYS A 148 1.79 -5.08 16.65
C LYS A 148 1.04 -6.17 15.86
N VAL A 149 0.42 -5.81 14.73
CA VAL A 149 -0.52 -6.67 14.01
C VAL A 149 0.06 -7.10 12.66
N GLN A 150 0.19 -8.41 12.42
CA GLN A 150 0.60 -8.96 11.13
C GLN A 150 -0.49 -8.77 10.07
N CYS A 151 -1.72 -9.19 10.38
CA CYS A 151 -2.84 -9.06 9.48
C CYS A 151 -4.09 -8.60 10.22
N GLN A 152 -4.71 -7.55 9.71
CA GLN A 152 -5.94 -6.98 10.21
C GLN A 152 -7.06 -7.23 9.20
N ALA A 153 -8.16 -7.84 9.66
CA ALA A 153 -9.35 -7.99 8.84
C ALA A 153 -10.22 -6.72 8.90
N TYR A 154 -10.84 -6.42 7.76
CA TYR A 154 -11.83 -5.38 7.57
C TYR A 154 -13.05 -5.94 6.84
N GLU A 155 -14.21 -5.34 7.10
CA GLU A 155 -15.37 -5.46 6.23
C GLU A 155 -15.32 -4.29 5.23
N GLY A 156 -14.94 -4.58 3.99
CA GLY A 156 -14.93 -3.62 2.89
C GLY A 156 -16.30 -3.44 2.24
N CYS A 157 -16.44 -2.41 1.43
CA CYS A 157 -17.67 -2.09 0.71
C CYS A 157 -17.35 -1.53 -0.69
N ASP A 158 -18.35 -1.51 -1.56
CA ASP A 158 -18.23 -0.95 -2.91
C ASP A 158 -18.98 0.38 -3.00
N LYS A 159 -18.23 1.48 -3.13
CA LYS A 159 -18.79 2.83 -3.26
C LYS A 159 -19.60 3.04 -4.54
N SER A 160 -19.54 2.13 -5.50
CA SER A 160 -20.46 2.12 -6.64
C SER A 160 -21.91 1.85 -6.23
N ASN A 161 -22.13 1.21 -5.08
CA ASN A 161 -23.46 0.86 -4.56
C ASN A 161 -23.98 1.85 -3.50
N GLY A 162 -23.24 2.93 -3.23
CA GLY A 162 -23.58 3.95 -2.23
C GLY A 162 -22.41 4.28 -1.32
N ASP A 163 -22.51 5.41 -0.61
CA ASP A 163 -21.48 5.81 0.34
C ASP A 163 -21.38 4.82 1.50
N CYS A 164 -20.15 4.44 1.83
CA CYS A 164 -19.85 3.48 2.88
C CYS A 164 -18.39 3.64 3.31
N GLU A 165 -18.07 3.19 4.52
CA GLU A 165 -16.71 3.17 5.05
C GLU A 165 -16.40 1.76 5.57
N PRO A 166 -15.14 1.28 5.40
CA PRO A 166 -14.78 -0.05 5.82
C PRO A 166 -14.78 -0.16 7.35
N VAL A 167 -15.28 -1.27 7.87
CA VAL A 167 -15.33 -1.53 9.32
C VAL A 167 -14.13 -2.36 9.72
N LYS A 168 -13.38 -1.92 10.73
CA LYS A 168 -12.28 -2.71 11.30
C LYS A 168 -12.84 -3.88 12.10
N LEU A 169 -12.36 -5.09 11.82
CA LEU A 169 -12.76 -6.32 12.50
C LEU A 169 -11.65 -6.79 13.46
N GLY A 170 -11.53 -8.10 13.65
CA GLY A 170 -10.41 -8.72 14.36
C GLY A 170 -9.19 -8.96 13.45
N GLU A 171 -8.20 -9.64 14.00
CA GLU A 171 -7.04 -10.10 13.22
C GLU A 171 -7.47 -11.14 12.17
N CYS A 172 -6.71 -11.18 11.08
CA CYS A 172 -6.74 -12.24 10.09
C CYS A 172 -5.53 -13.17 10.35
#